data_AF-A0A964U4R2-F1
#
_entry.id   AF-A0A964U4R2-F1
#
_cell.length_a   1.000
_cell.length_b   1.000
_cell.length_c   1.000
_cell.angle_alpha   90.00
_cell.angle_beta   90.00
_cell.angle_gamma   90.00
#
_symmetry.space_group_name_H-M   'P 1'
#
loop_
_entity.id
_entity.type
_entity.pdbx_description
1 polymer ?
#
loop_
_entity_poly.entity_id
_entity_poly.type
_entity_poly.pdbx_seq_one_letter_code
_entity_poly.pdbx_strand_id
1 'polypeptide(L)' 'KRILTEHRDELENLAQGLLEYETLTGPEIGRVMRGEPIGRDDDDADSPSSGTPSVASIPKTRGRKRGDEGDGGMEPEPSA' A
#
# COMPACT_ATOMS: atom_id res chain seq x y z
N LYS A 1 -12.20 3.30 23.59
CA LYS A 1 -12.47 4.70 23.99
C LYS A 1 -11.21 5.45 24.41
N ARG A 2 -10.40 4.93 25.35
CA ARG A 2 -9.25 5.64 25.96
C ARG A 2 -8.33 6.33 24.93
N ILE A 3 -7.86 5.61 23.93
CA ILE A 3 -6.97 6.14 22.87
C ILE A 3 -7.60 7.36 22.16
N LEU A 4 -8.83 7.22 21.66
CA LEU A 4 -9.52 8.32 20.97
C LEU A 4 -9.82 9.54 21.86
N THR A 5 -9.93 9.33 23.17
CA THR A 5 -10.12 10.43 24.13
C THR A 5 -8.83 11.09 24.57
N GLU A 6 -7.73 10.34 24.66
CA GLU A 6 -6.39 10.86 24.98
C GLU A 6 -5.79 11.62 23.79
N HIS A 7 -6.04 11.15 22.57
CA HIS A 7 -5.60 11.77 21.31
C HIS A 7 -6.73 12.56 20.63
N ARG A 8 -7.56 13.26 21.42
CA ARG A 8 -8.75 13.94 20.90
C ARG A 8 -8.39 15.05 19.90
N ASP A 9 -7.27 15.74 20.11
CA ASP A 9 -6.81 16.81 19.23
C ASP A 9 -6.33 16.25 17.88
N GLU A 10 -5.54 15.17 17.89
CA GLU A 10 -5.12 14.47 16.67
C GLU A 10 -6.32 13.92 15.89
N LEU A 11 -7.33 13.42 16.59
CA LEU A 11 -8.58 12.95 15.99
C LEU A 11 -9.37 14.08 15.34
N GLU A 12 -9.48 15.23 15.99
CA GLU A 12 -10.14 16.43 15.45
C GLU A 12 -9.39 16.93 14.22
N ASN A 13 -8.06 17.01 14.27
CA ASN A 13 -7.23 17.41 13.13
C ASN A 13 -7.45 16.47 11.94
N LEU A 14 -7.50 15.15 12.17
CA LEU A 14 -7.80 14.18 11.11
C LEU A 14 -9.20 14.37 10.52
N ALA A 15 -10.21 14.65 11.35
CA ALA A 15 -11.56 14.90 10.88
C ALA A 15 -11.62 16.17 10.01
N GLN A 16 -10.95 17.24 10.42
CA GLN A 16 -10.86 18.48 9.65
C GLN A 16 -10.10 18.29 8.34
N GLY A 17 -8.95 17.60 8.38
CA GLY A 17 -8.17 17.30 7.18
C GLY A 17 -8.93 16.44 6.17
N LEU A 18 -9.73 15.48 6.63
CA LEU A 18 -10.59 14.69 5.74
C LEU A 18 -11.79 15.48 5.20
N LEU A 19 -12.28 16.48 5.93
CA LEU A 19 -13.33 17.36 5.43
C LEU A 19 -12.83 18.29 4.32
N GLU A 20 -11.57 18.75 4.42
CA GLU A 20 -10.95 19.66 3.45
C GLU A 20 -10.42 18.92 2.21
N TYR A 21 -9.79 17.76 2.39
CA TYR A 21 -9.06 17.06 1.32
C TYR A 21 -9.69 15.75 0.86
N GLU A 22 -10.79 15.31 1.49
CA GLU A 22 -11.53 14.03 1.29
C GLU A 22 -10.71 12.75 1.51
N THR A 23 -9.45 12.72 1.10
CA THR A 23 -8.52 11.60 1.15
C THR A 23 -7.12 12.06 1.56
N LEU A 24 -6.49 11.26 2.43
CA LEU A 24 -5.13 11.49 2.92
C LEU A 24 -4.27 10.25 2.68
N THR A 25 -3.05 10.47 2.21
CA THR A 25 -2.01 9.43 2.14
C THR A 25 -1.42 9.18 3.54
N GLY A 26 -0.76 8.03 3.73
CA GLY A 26 -0.11 7.69 5.02
C GLY A 26 0.83 8.77 5.57
N PRO A 27 1.72 9.37 4.75
CA PRO A 27 2.57 10.48 5.20
C PRO A 27 1.79 11.74 5.59
N GLU A 28 0.70 12.05 4.88
CA GLU A 28 -0.15 13.21 5.17
C GLU A 28 -0.93 13.02 6.48
N ILE A 29 -1.44 11.83 6.77
CA ILE A 29 -2.07 11.49 8.06
C ILE A 29 -1.15 11.90 9.21
N GLY A 30 0.14 11.53 9.12
CA GLY A 30 1.11 11.90 10.15
C GLY A 30 1.31 13.41 10.30
N ARG A 31 1.33 14.16 9.20
CA ARG A 31 1.43 15.64 9.21
C ARG A 31 0.19 16.27 9.86
N VAL A 32 -0.99 15.85 9.43
CA VAL A 32 -2.27 16.35 9.96
C VAL A 32 -2.40 16.07 11.46
N MET A 33 -2.04 14.88 11.92
CA MET A 33 -2.06 14.57 13.36
C MET A 33 -1.18 15.53 14.17
N ARG A 34 -0.05 15.99 13.61
CA ARG A 34 0.83 17.00 14.23
C ARG A 34 0.35 18.44 14.06
N GLY A 35 -0.77 18.67 13.35
CA GLY A 35 -1.27 20.01 13.04
C GLY A 35 -0.46 20.74 11.97
N GLU A 36 0.31 20.00 11.16
CA GLU A 36 1.08 20.57 10.06
C GLU A 36 0.20 20.71 8.80
N PRO A 37 0.34 21.79 8.02
CA PRO A 37 -0.41 21.98 6.79
C PRO A 37 -0.03 20.93 5.74
N ILE A 38 -1.00 20.57 4.90
CA ILE A 38 -0.77 19.73 3.73
C ILE A 38 -0.46 20.67 2.56
N GLY A 39 0.79 20.69 2.10
CA GLY A 39 1.21 21.47 0.94
C GLY A 39 0.76 20.84 -0.38
N ARG A 40 -0.55 20.87 -0.68
CA ARG A 40 -1.08 20.58 -2.01
C ARG A 40 -1.21 21.89 -2.78
N ASP A 41 -0.08 22.44 -3.22
CA ASP A 41 -0.09 23.55 -4.15
C ASP A 41 -0.50 23.02 -5.53
N ASP A 42 -1.76 23.27 -5.90
CA ASP A 42 -2.34 23.41 -7.26
C ASP A 42 -1.87 22.56 -8.45
N ASP A 43 -1.25 21.41 -8.24
CA ASP A 43 -1.04 20.44 -9.30
C ASP A 43 -1.72 19.13 -8.92
N ASP A 44 -2.81 18.84 -9.64
CA ASP A 44 -3.34 17.51 -9.91
C ASP A 44 -2.20 16.53 -10.28
N ALA A 45 -1.50 16.07 -9.25
CA ALA A 45 -0.56 15.00 -9.33
C ALA A 45 -1.02 14.00 -8.28
N ASP A 46 -2.00 13.22 -8.71
CA ASP A 46 -2.18 11.80 -8.46
C ASP A 46 -0.86 11.02 -8.73
N SER A 47 0.25 11.51 -8.18
CA SER A 47 1.55 10.86 -8.19
C SER A 47 1.52 9.95 -6.98
N PRO A 48 1.39 8.63 -7.15
CA PRO A 48 1.64 7.72 -6.07
C PRO A 48 3.06 8.05 -5.60
N SER A 49 3.19 8.53 -4.37
CA SER A 49 4.49 8.68 -3.71
C SER A 49 5.22 7.37 -3.93
N SER A 50 6.21 7.40 -4.81
CA SER A 50 7.12 6.31 -5.11
C SER A 50 7.68 5.81 -3.79
N GLY A 51 7.17 4.69 -3.27
CA GLY A 51 7.59 4.24 -1.94
C GLY A 51 6.81 3.12 -1.26
N THR A 52 5.59 2.78 -1.66
CA THR A 52 4.97 1.52 -1.20
C THR A 52 4.93 0.55 -2.36
N PRO A 53 5.73 -0.55 -2.34
CA PRO A 53 5.45 -1.63 -3.27
C PRO A 53 4.03 -2.09 -2.97
N SER A 54 3.12 -1.95 -3.93
CA SER A 54 1.86 -2.68 -3.90
C SER A 54 2.22 -4.12 -3.62
N VAL A 55 1.88 -4.61 -2.43
CA VAL A 55 2.14 -5.99 -2.02
C VAL A 55 1.20 -6.91 -2.78
N ALA A 56 1.40 -7.00 -4.10
CA ALA A 56 0.96 -8.14 -4.85
C ALA A 56 1.80 -9.31 -4.35
N SER A 57 1.23 -10.09 -3.43
CA SER A 57 1.76 -11.34 -2.89
C SER A 57 1.76 -12.42 -3.98
N ILE A 58 2.40 -12.15 -5.11
CA ILE A 58 2.58 -13.12 -6.19
C ILE A 58 3.88 -13.86 -5.89
N PRO A 59 3.84 -15.13 -5.44
CA PRO A 59 5.04 -15.92 -5.31
C PRO A 59 5.69 -16.07 -6.69
N LYS A 60 6.93 -15.60 -6.85
CA LYS A 60 7.71 -15.81 -8.08
C LYS A 60 8.15 -17.27 -8.12
N THR A 61 7.40 -18.12 -8.82
CA THR A 61 7.87 -19.48 -9.13
C THR A 61 9.00 -19.37 -10.16
N ARG A 62 10.19 -19.87 -9.80
CA ARG A 62 11.35 -19.87 -10.70
C ARG A 62 11.12 -20.92 -11.79
N GLY A 63 10.78 -20.47 -13.00
CA GLY A 63 10.66 -21.34 -14.17
C GLY A 63 11.96 -22.10 -14.45
N ARG A 64 11.82 -23.40 -14.75
CA ARG A 64 12.90 -24.40 -14.92
C ARG A 64 13.96 -23.96 -15.95
N LYS A 65 15.24 -24.09 -15.60
CA LYS A 65 16.35 -24.07 -16.57
C LYS A 65 16.31 -25.42 -17.32
N ARG A 66 16.06 -25.41 -18.63
CA ARG A 66 16.25 -26.59 -19.48
C ARG A 66 17.74 -26.80 -19.75
N GLY A 67 18.14 -28.07 -19.83
CA GLY A 67 19.48 -28.60 -20.08
C GLY A 67 20.07 -29.14 -18.77
N ASP A 68 20.37 -30.42 -18.61
CA ASP A 68 20.68 -31.49 -19.57
C ASP A 68 20.67 -32.82 -18.80
N GLU A 69 20.40 -33.93 -19.51
CA GLU A 69 20.63 -35.34 -19.13
C GLU A 69 19.90 -35.93 -17.89
N GLY A 70 19.07 -36.95 -18.13
CA GLY A 70 18.85 -38.03 -17.17
C GLY A 70 17.39 -38.40 -16.90
N ASP A 71 16.99 -39.51 -17.53
CA ASP A 71 15.98 -40.47 -17.10
C ASP A 71 14.48 -40.10 -17.16
N GLY A 72 13.74 -40.96 -17.85
CA GLY A 72 12.34 -40.77 -18.23
C GLY A 72 11.37 -40.97 -17.06
N GLY A 73 10.71 -39.89 -16.65
CA GLY A 73 9.56 -39.93 -15.75
C GLY A 73 8.26 -39.67 -16.50
N MET A 74 7.42 -40.70 -16.64
CA MET A 74 5.99 -40.56 -16.96
C MET A 74 5.31 -39.56 -16.02
N GLU A 75 4.52 -38.63 -16.55
CA GLU A 75 3.42 -37.99 -15.78
C GLU A 75 2.10 -38.22 -16.54
N PRO A 76 1.02 -38.69 -15.87
CA PRO A 76 -0.28 -38.83 -16.50
C PRO A 76 -0.99 -37.47 -16.57
N GLU A 77 -1.67 -37.21 -17.67
CA GLU A 77 -2.53 -36.02 -17.79
C GLU A 77 -3.89 -36.24 -17.11
N PRO A 78 -4.44 -35.23 -16.41
CA PRO A 78 -5.76 -35.32 -15.80
C PRO A 78 -6.83 -35.27 -16.90
N SER A 79 -7.63 -36.32 -17.01
CA SER A 79 -8.88 -36.26 -17.77
C SER A 79 -9.94 -35.53 -16.94
N ALA A 80 -10.65 -34.61 -17.59
CA ALA A 80 -11.71 -33.76 -17.03
C ALA A 80 -12.83 -34.55 -16.34
#